data_AF-A0A0B6YRF7-F1
#
_entry.id   AF-A0A0B6YRF7-F1
#
_cell.length_a   1.000
_cell.length_b   1.000
_cell.length_c   1.000
_cell.angle_alpha   90.00
_cell.angle_beta   90.00
_cell.angle_gamma   90.00
#
_symmetry.space_group_name_H-M   'P 1'
#
loop_
_entity.id
_entity.type
_entity.pdbx_description
1 polymer ?
#
loop_
_entity_poly.entity_id
_entity_poly.type
_entity_poly.pdbx_seq_one_letter_code
_entity_poly.pdbx_strand_id
1 'polypeptide(L)'
;MMETSNAEVNIPDTPEAKLRASYYSLFHEMQFRCTKNALMNYHQAEVYEQKGDIYKRVTTVFTAASATGVLASIVQKGQMLASKMGVAGLIVLPICGAMQLVGSSTSEFVPSYYERARRHTCAAAGWMQVAETARTMQLWMKIDSTYDLQKVSIEYEQMLNRKESISKEVRIPRDTHKQFHGNTETVYLAMAKRHNTYMEFLNLEAKNKSSIAQIDKGDDTYF
;
A
#
# COMPACT_ATOMS: atom_id res chain seq x y z
N MET A 1 -18.09 46.92 7.00
CA MET A 1 -18.44 45.86 7.98
C MET A 1 -19.26 44.83 7.24
N MET A 2 -18.65 43.69 6.89
CA MET A 2 -19.34 42.55 6.30
C MET A 2 -19.65 41.58 7.43
N GLU A 3 -20.93 41.45 7.76
CA GLU A 3 -21.42 40.38 8.63
C GLU A 3 -21.34 39.06 7.87
N THR A 4 -20.36 38.23 8.23
CA THR A 4 -20.35 36.82 7.86
C THR A 4 -21.44 36.14 8.65
N SER A 5 -22.62 36.03 8.05
CA SER A 5 -23.70 35.14 8.49
C SER A 5 -23.16 33.72 8.56
N ASN A 6 -22.84 33.29 9.78
CA ASN A 6 -22.60 31.88 10.10
C ASN A 6 -23.94 31.17 9.89
N ALA A 7 -24.14 30.61 8.71
CA ALA A 7 -25.22 29.68 8.47
C ALA A 7 -24.98 28.45 9.37
N GLU A 8 -25.57 28.47 10.56
CA GLU A 8 -25.76 27.27 11.37
C GLU A 8 -26.46 26.24 10.48
N VAL A 9 -25.75 25.15 10.18
CA VAL A 9 -26.32 24.00 9.50
C VAL A 9 -27.40 23.47 10.43
N ASN A 10 -28.64 23.85 10.15
CA ASN A 10 -29.83 23.48 10.90
C ASN A 10 -30.07 21.98 10.67
N ILE A 11 -29.44 21.13 11.49
CA ILE A 11 -29.62 19.68 11.45
C ILE A 11 -31.03 19.41 11.98
N PRO A 12 -31.95 18.85 11.17
CA PRO A 12 -33.29 18.56 11.64
C PRO A 12 -33.23 17.63 12.87
N ASP A 13 -33.95 17.98 13.93
CA ASP A 13 -33.90 17.29 15.24
C ASP A 13 -34.67 15.95 15.25
N THR A 14 -34.81 15.30 14.09
CA THR A 14 -35.49 14.01 13.97
C THR A 14 -34.53 12.86 14.35
N PRO A 15 -35.03 11.77 14.97
CA PRO A 15 -34.22 10.60 15.28
C PRO A 15 -33.50 10.03 14.05
N GLU A 16 -34.14 10.08 12.89
CA GLU A 16 -33.60 9.61 11.62
C GLU A 16 -32.41 10.47 11.14
N ALA A 17 -32.51 11.79 11.23
CA ALA A 17 -31.42 12.70 10.87
C ALA A 17 -30.20 12.51 11.79
N LYS A 18 -30.42 12.32 13.09
CA LYS A 18 -29.36 11.98 14.06
C LYS A 18 -28.68 10.65 13.73
N LEU A 19 -29.47 9.64 13.36
CA LEU A 19 -28.95 8.33 12.98
C LEU A 19 -28.11 8.41 11.69
N ARG A 20 -28.58 9.17 10.70
CA ARG A 20 -27.85 9.42 9.45
C ARG A 20 -26.52 10.14 9.70
N ALA A 21 -26.53 11.18 10.53
CA ALA A 21 -25.30 11.89 10.93
C ALA A 21 -24.30 10.96 11.64
N SER A 22 -24.80 10.06 12.49
CA SER A 22 -23.98 9.05 13.18
C SER A 22 -23.33 8.09 12.19
N TYR A 23 -24.10 7.55 11.23
CA TYR A 23 -23.54 6.73 10.16
C TYR A 23 -22.49 7.49 9.37
N TYR A 24 -22.74 8.75 9.03
CA TYR A 24 -21.81 9.55 8.23
C TYR A 24 -20.45 9.65 8.94
N SER A 25 -20.46 9.93 10.24
CA SER A 25 -19.25 9.93 11.07
C SER A 25 -18.56 8.56 11.10
N LEU A 26 -19.32 7.46 11.24
CA LEU A 26 -18.77 6.11 11.25
C LEU A 26 -18.09 5.74 9.93
N PHE A 27 -18.72 6.07 8.79
CA PHE A 27 -18.11 5.83 7.48
C PHE A 27 -16.87 6.71 7.26
N HIS A 28 -16.90 7.96 7.72
CA HIS A 28 -15.75 8.86 7.64
C HIS A 28 -14.56 8.32 8.44
N GLU A 29 -14.81 7.88 9.68
CA GLU A 29 -13.80 7.25 10.51
C GLU A 29 -13.29 5.93 9.90
N MET A 30 -14.19 5.11 9.35
CA MET A 30 -13.83 3.86 8.67
C MET A 30 -12.88 4.14 7.49
N GLN A 31 -13.20 5.12 6.64
CA GLN A 31 -12.37 5.52 5.52
C GLN A 31 -10.97 5.94 5.98
N PHE A 32 -10.88 6.80 7.00
CA PHE A 32 -9.60 7.27 7.53
C PHE A 32 -8.77 6.11 8.09
N ARG A 33 -9.37 5.28 8.96
CA ARG A 33 -8.68 4.14 9.57
C ARG A 33 -8.23 3.11 8.54
N CYS A 34 -9.05 2.81 7.55
CA CYS A 34 -8.70 1.86 6.49
C CYS A 34 -7.59 2.41 5.60
N THR A 35 -7.64 3.69 5.23
CA THR A 35 -6.57 4.36 4.47
C THR A 35 -5.25 4.32 5.24
N LYS A 36 -5.27 4.62 6.55
CA LYS A 36 -4.09 4.51 7.41
C LYS A 36 -3.53 3.08 7.43
N ASN A 37 -4.38 2.06 7.61
CA ASN A 37 -3.94 0.66 7.61
C ASN A 37 -3.36 0.24 6.26
N ALA A 38 -3.92 0.69 5.15
CA ALA A 38 -3.36 0.45 3.83
C ALA A 38 -1.97 1.09 3.67
N LEU A 39 -1.78 2.34 4.09
CA LEU A 39 -0.46 3.00 4.03
C LEU A 39 0.58 2.29 4.90
N MET A 40 0.21 1.87 6.11
CA MET A 40 1.09 1.08 6.97
C MET A 40 1.48 -0.25 6.32
N ASN A 41 0.55 -0.91 5.62
CA ASN A 41 0.84 -2.15 4.90
C ASN A 41 1.73 -1.92 3.67
N TYR A 42 1.51 -0.87 2.88
CA TYR A 42 2.41 -0.52 1.78
C TYR A 42 3.83 -0.22 2.29
N HIS A 43 3.94 0.53 3.39
CA HIS A 43 5.24 0.78 4.02
C HIS A 43 5.93 -0.52 4.47
N GLN A 44 5.18 -1.45 5.07
CA GLN A 44 5.74 -2.76 5.44
C GLN A 44 6.13 -3.60 4.24
N ALA A 45 5.36 -3.58 3.16
CA ALA A 45 5.70 -4.26 1.91
C ALA A 45 7.05 -3.75 1.37
N GLU A 46 7.22 -2.43 1.30
CA GLU A 46 8.47 -1.79 0.86
C GLU A 46 9.66 -2.19 1.75
N VAL A 47 9.48 -2.20 3.09
CA VAL A 47 10.53 -2.63 4.02
C VAL A 47 10.95 -4.08 3.75
N TYR A 48 10.00 -4.96 3.44
CA TYR A 48 10.32 -6.35 3.11
C TYR A 48 10.96 -6.51 1.74
N GLU A 49 10.56 -5.73 0.73
CA GLU A 49 11.21 -5.70 -0.58
C GLU A 49 12.67 -5.23 -0.47
N GLN A 50 12.93 -4.14 0.25
CA GLN A 50 14.29 -3.65 0.49
C GLN A 50 15.16 -4.70 1.21
N LYS A 51 14.61 -5.40 2.20
CA LYS A 51 15.32 -6.50 2.88
C LYS A 51 15.61 -7.66 1.92
N GLY A 52 14.65 -8.01 1.06
CA GLY A 52 14.82 -9.01 0.01
C GLY A 52 15.95 -8.65 -0.96
N ASP A 53 15.98 -7.40 -1.41
CA ASP A 53 17.00 -6.87 -2.32
C ASP A 53 18.40 -6.86 -1.69
N ILE A 54 18.53 -6.41 -0.44
CA ILE A 54 19.79 -6.43 0.29
C ILE A 54 20.29 -7.87 0.42
N TYR A 55 19.41 -8.79 0.84
CA TYR A 55 19.78 -10.20 0.96
C TYR A 55 20.25 -10.78 -0.37
N LYS A 56 19.53 -10.51 -1.47
CA LYS A 56 19.89 -10.94 -2.82
C LYS A 56 21.26 -10.41 -3.25
N ARG A 57 21.58 -9.15 -2.95
CA ARG A 57 22.91 -8.56 -3.25
C ARG A 57 24.00 -9.23 -2.43
N VAL A 58 23.79 -9.41 -1.13
CA VAL A 58 24.76 -10.07 -0.24
C VAL A 58 25.03 -11.49 -0.71
N THR A 59 23.99 -12.30 -0.97
CA THR A 59 24.17 -13.68 -1.46
C THR A 59 24.87 -13.71 -2.81
N THR A 60 24.57 -12.80 -3.72
CA THR A 60 25.26 -12.70 -5.02
C THR A 60 26.74 -12.37 -4.84
N VAL A 61 27.10 -11.40 -3.99
CA VAL A 61 28.50 -11.04 -3.72
C VAL A 61 29.25 -12.21 -3.08
N PHE A 62 28.67 -12.87 -2.09
CA PHE A 62 29.30 -14.03 -1.45
C PHE A 62 29.46 -15.20 -2.43
N THR A 63 28.47 -15.44 -3.28
CA THR A 63 28.54 -16.50 -4.30
C THR A 63 29.60 -16.19 -5.34
N ALA A 64 29.67 -14.94 -5.82
CA ALA A 64 30.67 -14.50 -6.79
C ALA A 64 32.09 -14.56 -6.19
N ALA A 65 32.30 -14.02 -4.99
CA ALA A 65 33.61 -14.05 -4.31
C ALA A 65 34.10 -15.49 -4.09
N SER A 66 33.17 -16.39 -3.76
CA SER A 66 33.53 -17.79 -3.54
C SER A 66 33.79 -18.55 -4.83
N ALA A 67 33.00 -18.31 -5.88
CA ALA A 67 33.24 -18.88 -7.21
C ALA A 67 34.60 -18.43 -7.76
N THR A 68 34.97 -17.15 -7.59
CA THR A 68 36.30 -16.64 -7.97
C THR A 68 37.42 -17.25 -7.13
N GLY A 69 37.20 -17.46 -5.81
CA GLY A 69 38.16 -18.13 -4.94
C GLY A 69 38.43 -19.59 -5.33
N VAL A 70 37.38 -20.34 -5.69
CA VAL A 70 37.49 -21.73 -6.16
C VAL A 70 38.16 -21.81 -7.54
N LEU A 71 37.84 -20.90 -8.45
CA LEU A 71 38.48 -20.86 -9.78
C LEU A 71 39.96 -20.46 -9.67
N ALA A 72 40.30 -19.48 -8.83
CA ALA A 72 41.70 -19.11 -8.57
C ALA A 72 42.49 -20.26 -7.92
N SER A 73 41.86 -21.03 -7.03
CA SER A 73 42.48 -22.20 -6.40
C SER A 73 42.71 -23.34 -7.40
N ILE A 74 41.78 -23.57 -8.33
CA ILE A 74 41.93 -24.60 -9.38
C ILE A 74 43.04 -24.21 -10.38
N VAL A 75 43.18 -22.93 -10.71
CA VAL A 75 44.24 -22.42 -11.61
C VAL A 75 45.63 -22.47 -10.95
N GLN A 76 45.72 -22.39 -9.63
CA GLN A 76 46.99 -22.46 -8.87
C GLN A 76 47.46 -23.88 -8.47
N LYS A 77 46.88 -24.95 -9.05
CA LYS A 77 47.20 -26.36 -8.74
C LYS A 77 48.70 -26.76 -8.87
N GLY A 78 49.59 -25.88 -9.31
CA GLY A 78 51.05 -26.11 -9.31
C GLY A 78 51.80 -25.76 -8.00
N GLN A 79 51.26 -24.94 -7.09
CA GLN A 79 52.01 -24.43 -5.92
C GLN A 79 51.18 -24.20 -4.64
N MET A 80 50.01 -24.85 -4.51
CA MET A 80 49.02 -24.51 -3.47
C MET A 80 49.37 -24.84 -2.00
N LEU A 81 50.41 -25.64 -1.71
CA LEU A 81 50.68 -26.07 -0.33
C LEU A 81 51.62 -25.13 0.47
N ALA A 82 52.18 -24.08 -0.14
CA ALA A 82 53.22 -23.27 0.51
C ALA A 82 52.82 -21.83 0.89
N SER A 83 51.66 -21.31 0.45
CA SER A 83 51.30 -19.89 0.67
C SER A 83 50.17 -19.72 1.68
N LYS A 84 50.27 -18.69 2.53
CA LYS A 84 49.23 -18.30 3.51
C LYS A 84 47.86 -18.01 2.87
N MET A 85 47.82 -17.75 1.55
CA MET A 85 46.57 -17.61 0.78
C MET A 85 45.89 -18.95 0.47
N GLY A 86 46.64 -20.05 0.31
CA GLY A 86 46.09 -21.39 0.10
C GLY A 86 45.31 -21.92 1.31
N VAL A 87 45.77 -21.59 2.53
CA VAL A 87 45.09 -21.94 3.78
C VAL A 87 43.81 -21.11 3.99
N ALA A 88 43.82 -19.81 3.60
CA ALA A 88 42.62 -18.97 3.62
C ALA A 88 41.53 -19.50 2.67
N GLY A 89 41.91 -19.95 1.47
CA GLY A 89 40.98 -20.60 0.54
C GLY A 89 40.35 -21.88 1.10
N LEU A 90 41.08 -22.63 1.92
CA LEU A 90 40.62 -23.89 2.54
C LEU A 90 39.63 -23.66 3.70
N ILE A 91 39.68 -22.50 4.37
CA ILE A 91 38.70 -22.08 5.39
C ILE A 91 37.46 -21.44 4.73
N VAL A 92 37.64 -20.74 3.61
CA VAL A 92 36.53 -20.15 2.85
C VAL A 92 35.68 -21.21 2.14
N LEU A 93 36.27 -22.33 1.71
CA LEU A 93 35.56 -23.45 1.07
C LEU A 93 34.40 -24.05 1.90
N PRO A 94 34.55 -24.38 3.20
CA PRO A 94 33.43 -24.85 4.02
C PRO A 94 32.43 -23.74 4.37
N ILE A 95 32.86 -22.48 4.49
CA ILE A 95 31.93 -21.34 4.69
C ILE A 95 31.10 -21.10 3.43
N CYS A 96 31.72 -21.18 2.25
CA CYS A 96 31.02 -21.13 0.97
C CYS A 96 30.16 -22.38 0.76
N GLY A 97 30.63 -23.58 1.10
CA GLY A 97 29.86 -24.81 1.02
C GLY A 97 28.62 -24.76 1.92
N ALA A 98 28.74 -24.22 3.13
CA ALA A 98 27.62 -23.94 4.02
C ALA A 98 26.70 -22.85 3.43
N MET A 99 27.23 -21.77 2.89
CA MET A 99 26.43 -20.72 2.21
C MET A 99 25.78 -21.18 0.91
N GLN A 100 26.37 -22.15 0.21
CA GLN A 100 25.87 -22.71 -1.04
C GLN A 100 24.91 -23.88 -0.77
N LEU A 101 25.02 -24.56 0.38
CA LEU A 101 23.97 -25.42 0.93
C LEU A 101 22.78 -24.59 1.42
N VAL A 102 23.02 -23.50 2.15
CA VAL A 102 21.98 -22.52 2.52
C VAL A 102 21.41 -21.86 1.26
N GLY A 103 22.24 -21.57 0.26
CA GLY A 103 21.90 -21.02 -1.06
C GLY A 103 21.08 -21.96 -1.94
N SER A 104 21.42 -23.25 -1.99
CA SER A 104 20.62 -24.25 -2.69
C SER A 104 19.36 -24.64 -1.92
N SER A 105 19.27 -24.30 -0.62
CA SER A 105 18.03 -24.30 0.18
C SER A 105 17.38 -22.90 0.31
N THR A 106 17.87 -21.85 -0.38
CA THR A 106 17.28 -20.49 -0.32
C THR A 106 15.93 -20.36 -1.02
N SER A 107 15.36 -21.43 -1.56
CA SER A 107 13.96 -21.42 -2.02
C SER A 107 12.96 -21.15 -0.89
N GLU A 108 13.35 -21.23 0.38
CA GLU A 108 12.45 -20.89 1.49
C GLU A 108 12.62 -19.45 2.03
N PHE A 109 13.85 -18.93 2.14
CA PHE A 109 14.09 -17.66 2.84
C PHE A 109 13.96 -16.39 1.99
N VAL A 110 14.47 -16.36 0.75
CA VAL A 110 14.29 -15.20 -0.15
C VAL A 110 12.84 -15.08 -0.61
N PRO A 111 12.16 -16.19 -0.97
CA PRO A 111 10.73 -16.16 -1.24
C PRO A 111 9.93 -15.69 -0.02
N SER A 112 10.40 -15.93 1.21
CA SER A 112 9.68 -15.46 2.42
C SER A 112 9.53 -13.94 2.49
N TYR A 113 10.51 -13.15 2.03
CA TYR A 113 10.43 -11.69 2.11
C TYR A 113 9.52 -11.10 1.03
N TYR A 114 9.67 -11.54 -0.22
CA TYR A 114 8.78 -11.10 -1.31
C TYR A 114 7.35 -11.62 -1.12
N GLU A 115 7.16 -12.83 -0.58
CA GLU A 115 5.83 -13.36 -0.26
C GLU A 115 5.19 -12.56 0.89
N ARG A 116 5.97 -12.21 1.93
CA ARG A 116 5.47 -11.30 2.98
C ARG A 116 5.13 -9.93 2.43
N ALA A 117 5.96 -9.36 1.56
CA ALA A 117 5.68 -8.09 0.90
C ALA A 117 4.38 -8.18 0.09
N ARG A 118 4.21 -9.23 -0.72
CA ARG A 118 3.00 -9.49 -1.49
C ARG A 118 1.77 -9.58 -0.61
N ARG A 119 1.83 -10.30 0.52
CA ARG A 119 0.70 -10.38 1.48
C ARG A 119 0.35 -9.01 2.05
N HIS A 120 1.33 -8.20 2.41
CA HIS A 120 1.09 -6.82 2.86
C HIS A 120 0.48 -5.95 1.75
N THR A 121 0.93 -6.09 0.50
CA THR A 121 0.35 -5.39 -0.66
C THR A 121 -1.11 -5.81 -0.93
N CYS A 122 -1.42 -7.11 -0.86
CA CYS A 122 -2.78 -7.62 -0.98
C CYS A 122 -3.69 -7.10 0.14
N ALA A 123 -3.21 -7.14 1.39
CA ALA A 123 -3.94 -6.58 2.51
C ALA A 123 -4.15 -5.07 2.36
N ALA A 124 -3.14 -4.32 1.89
CA ALA A 124 -3.25 -2.89 1.61
C ALA A 124 -4.34 -2.59 0.57
N ALA A 125 -4.42 -3.39 -0.49
CA ALA A 125 -5.48 -3.28 -1.48
C ALA A 125 -6.87 -3.56 -0.87
N GLY A 126 -7.00 -4.60 -0.04
CA GLY A 126 -8.24 -4.89 0.69
C GLY A 126 -8.68 -3.73 1.60
N TRP A 127 -7.74 -3.16 2.36
CA TRP A 127 -7.98 -1.98 3.18
C TRP A 127 -8.43 -0.78 2.34
N MET A 128 -7.84 -0.56 1.16
CA MET A 128 -8.26 0.51 0.26
C MET A 128 -9.65 0.29 -0.34
N GLN A 129 -10.02 -0.95 -0.66
CA GLN A 129 -11.38 -1.27 -1.12
C GLN A 129 -12.42 -0.92 -0.06
N VAL A 130 -12.18 -1.27 1.21
CA VAL A 130 -13.07 -0.89 2.32
C VAL A 130 -13.15 0.64 2.46
N ALA A 131 -12.02 1.35 2.34
CA ALA A 131 -12.01 2.81 2.39
C ALA A 131 -12.82 3.45 1.25
N GLU A 132 -12.74 2.92 0.03
CA GLU A 132 -13.53 3.40 -1.12
C GLU A 132 -15.01 3.09 -0.97
N THR A 133 -15.38 1.91 -0.46
CA THR A 133 -16.78 1.59 -0.12
C THR A 133 -17.30 2.60 0.91
N ALA A 134 -16.53 2.88 1.95
CA ALA A 134 -16.93 3.82 2.99
C ALA A 134 -17.14 5.25 2.45
N ARG A 135 -16.24 5.70 1.55
CA ARG A 135 -16.38 6.98 0.85
C ARG A 135 -17.62 7.02 -0.03
N THR A 136 -17.87 5.94 -0.77
CA THR A 136 -19.03 5.82 -1.66
C THR A 136 -20.33 5.93 -0.87
N MET A 137 -20.44 5.25 0.28
CA MET A 137 -21.61 5.33 1.15
C MET A 137 -21.82 6.73 1.72
N GLN A 138 -20.76 7.44 2.13
CA GLN A 138 -20.86 8.84 2.53
C GLN A 138 -21.43 9.74 1.44
N LEU A 139 -20.99 9.53 0.18
CA LEU A 139 -21.49 10.30 -0.96
C LEU A 139 -22.96 10.02 -1.23
N TRP A 140 -23.38 8.75 -1.22
CA TRP A 140 -24.78 8.37 -1.35
C TRP A 140 -25.66 9.01 -0.29
N MET A 141 -25.25 8.93 0.98
CA MET A 141 -25.98 9.53 2.10
C MET A 141 -26.05 11.06 2.03
N LYS A 142 -25.07 11.71 1.39
CA LYS A 142 -25.02 13.17 1.20
C LYS A 142 -25.90 13.63 0.02
N ILE A 143 -25.94 12.86 -1.06
CA ILE A 143 -26.70 13.17 -2.28
C ILE A 143 -28.18 12.86 -2.06
N ASP A 144 -28.49 11.70 -1.47
CA ASP A 144 -29.85 11.22 -1.26
C ASP A 144 -30.19 11.20 0.23
N SER A 145 -30.91 12.23 0.67
CA SER A 145 -31.42 12.37 2.04
C SER A 145 -32.50 11.35 2.43
N THR A 146 -33.06 10.63 1.45
CA THR A 146 -34.07 9.58 1.65
C THR A 146 -33.50 8.17 1.53
N TYR A 147 -32.19 8.05 1.33
CA TYR A 147 -31.52 6.77 1.19
C TYR A 147 -31.78 5.86 2.39
N ASP A 148 -32.17 4.62 2.13
CA ASP A 148 -32.61 3.64 3.13
C ASP A 148 -31.52 3.32 4.17
N LEU A 149 -31.77 3.67 5.42
CA LEU A 149 -30.84 3.45 6.54
C LEU A 149 -30.63 1.97 6.88
N GLN A 150 -31.55 1.06 6.53
CA GLN A 150 -31.34 -0.38 6.71
C GLN A 150 -30.27 -0.90 5.75
N LYS A 151 -30.24 -0.40 4.52
CA LYS A 151 -29.16 -0.72 3.58
C LYS A 151 -27.83 -0.18 4.07
N VAL A 152 -27.82 1.04 4.62
CA VAL A 152 -26.63 1.64 5.23
C VAL A 152 -26.06 0.78 6.35
N SER A 153 -26.93 0.25 7.23
CA SER A 153 -26.48 -0.61 8.33
C SER A 153 -25.89 -1.93 7.84
N ILE A 154 -26.53 -2.57 6.85
CA ILE A 154 -26.05 -3.83 6.25
C ILE A 154 -24.67 -3.63 5.61
N GLU A 155 -24.50 -2.57 4.82
CA GLU A 155 -23.21 -2.24 4.21
C GLU A 155 -22.12 -1.99 5.25
N TYR A 156 -22.47 -1.31 6.35
CA TYR A 156 -21.52 -1.07 7.44
C TYR A 156 -21.07 -2.39 8.10
N GLU A 157 -21.99 -3.32 8.34
CA GLU A 157 -21.68 -4.64 8.88
C GLU A 157 -20.78 -5.45 7.92
N GLN A 158 -21.07 -5.43 6.62
CA GLN A 158 -20.22 -6.10 5.63
C GLN A 158 -18.80 -5.53 5.59
N MET A 159 -18.64 -4.21 5.73
CA MET A 159 -17.32 -3.59 5.84
C MET A 159 -16.58 -4.01 7.11
N LEU A 160 -17.26 -4.15 8.24
CA LEU A 160 -16.65 -4.66 9.47
C LEU A 160 -16.15 -6.10 9.30
N ASN A 161 -16.94 -6.96 8.65
CA ASN A 161 -16.55 -8.34 8.36
C ASN A 161 -15.33 -8.40 7.43
N ARG A 162 -15.30 -7.59 6.37
CA ARG A 162 -14.13 -7.47 5.47
C ARG A 162 -12.90 -6.97 6.23
N LYS A 163 -13.07 -5.95 7.07
CA LYS A 163 -12.01 -5.40 7.93
C LYS A 163 -11.39 -6.48 8.80
N GLU A 164 -12.22 -7.29 9.45
CA GLU A 164 -11.78 -8.37 10.32
C GLU A 164 -11.00 -9.44 9.52
N SER A 165 -11.52 -9.82 8.35
CA SER A 165 -10.84 -10.76 7.46
C SER A 165 -9.43 -10.27 7.08
N ILE A 166 -9.31 -9.04 6.59
CA ILE A 166 -8.02 -8.46 6.17
C ILE A 166 -7.07 -8.34 7.37
N SER A 167 -7.58 -7.99 8.55
CA SER A 167 -6.77 -7.87 9.77
C SER A 167 -6.16 -9.19 10.24
N LYS A 168 -6.76 -10.33 9.85
CA LYS A 168 -6.25 -11.67 10.18
C LYS A 168 -5.13 -12.13 9.22
N GLU A 169 -5.06 -11.56 8.02
CA GLU A 169 -4.09 -12.00 6.99
C GLU A 169 -2.66 -11.57 7.29
N VAL A 170 -2.48 -10.34 7.80
CA VAL A 170 -1.15 -9.77 8.04
C VAL A 170 -1.10 -8.99 9.35
N ARG A 171 0.05 -9.09 10.03
CA ARG A 171 0.31 -8.37 11.28
C ARG A 171 1.26 -7.22 11.02
N ILE A 172 0.81 -6.01 11.32
CA ILE A 172 1.65 -4.81 11.25
C ILE A 172 2.47 -4.70 12.55
N PRO A 173 3.80 -4.49 12.49
CA PRO A 173 4.62 -4.29 13.67
C PRO A 173 4.18 -3.06 14.50
N ARG A 174 4.35 -3.14 15.83
CA ARG A 174 4.01 -2.05 16.75
C ARG A 174 4.76 -0.75 16.44
N ASP A 175 6.00 -0.84 15.96
CA ASP A 175 6.81 0.35 15.68
C ASP A 175 6.27 1.13 14.47
N THR A 176 5.74 0.45 13.46
CA THR A 176 5.03 1.11 12.35
C THR A 176 3.75 1.76 12.83
N HIS A 177 3.02 1.14 13.76
CA HIS A 177 1.89 1.81 14.38
C HIS A 177 2.30 3.10 15.10
N LYS A 178 3.41 3.10 15.85
CA LYS A 178 3.94 4.30 16.52
C LYS A 178 4.32 5.39 15.51
N GLN A 179 5.02 5.03 14.44
CA GLN A 179 5.44 5.97 13.39
C GLN A 179 4.24 6.67 12.74
N PHE A 180 3.21 5.91 12.36
CA PHE A 180 2.00 6.46 11.74
C PHE A 180 1.07 7.15 12.75
N HIS A 181 1.19 6.88 14.05
CA HIS A 181 0.51 7.67 15.09
C HIS A 181 1.20 9.01 15.34
N GLY A 182 2.53 9.03 15.31
CA GLY A 182 3.32 10.24 15.52
C GLY A 182 3.32 11.20 14.32
N ASN A 183 2.94 10.72 13.13
CA ASN A 183 2.88 11.52 11.91
C ASN A 183 1.52 11.32 11.20
N THR A 184 0.45 11.84 11.79
CA THR A 184 -0.90 11.77 11.18
C THR A 184 -1.00 12.58 9.89
N GLU A 185 -0.17 13.60 9.71
CA GLU A 185 -0.14 14.44 8.50
C GLU A 185 0.14 13.63 7.24
N THR A 186 1.02 12.64 7.28
CA THR A 186 1.27 11.78 6.10
C THR A 186 0.01 11.06 5.60
N VAL A 187 -0.90 10.67 6.50
CA VAL A 187 -2.18 10.05 6.13
C VAL A 187 -3.09 11.09 5.46
N TYR A 188 -3.19 12.29 6.04
CA TYR A 188 -3.97 13.39 5.48
C TYR A 188 -3.44 13.84 4.12
N LEU A 189 -2.12 13.96 3.95
CA LEU A 189 -1.48 14.31 2.67
C LEU A 189 -1.76 13.25 1.60
N ALA A 190 -1.73 11.97 1.95
CA ALA A 190 -2.08 10.90 1.01
C ALA A 190 -3.56 10.98 0.58
N MET A 191 -4.47 11.30 1.51
CA MET A 191 -5.89 11.52 1.20
C MET A 191 -6.09 12.79 0.34
N ALA A 192 -5.42 13.89 0.67
CA ALA A 192 -5.48 15.15 -0.06
C ALA A 192 -4.92 15.00 -1.49
N LYS A 193 -3.82 14.28 -1.67
CA LYS A 193 -3.25 13.99 -3.00
C LYS A 193 -4.25 13.25 -3.88
N ARG A 194 -4.94 12.23 -3.34
CA ARG A 194 -5.99 11.52 -4.08
C ARG A 194 -7.15 12.41 -4.45
N HIS A 195 -7.59 13.27 -3.52
CA HIS A 195 -8.63 14.26 -3.80
C HIS A 195 -8.20 15.20 -4.93
N ASN A 196 -6.98 15.73 -4.89
CA ASN A 196 -6.44 16.61 -5.92
C ASN A 196 -6.34 15.92 -7.29
N THR A 197 -5.87 14.66 -7.35
CA THR A 197 -5.84 13.87 -8.59
C THR A 197 -7.24 13.63 -9.15
N TYR A 198 -8.24 13.39 -8.29
CA TYR A 198 -9.62 13.26 -8.74
C TYR A 198 -10.19 14.58 -9.28
N MET A 199 -9.91 15.71 -8.61
CA MET A 199 -10.31 17.03 -9.12
C MET A 199 -9.63 17.35 -10.46
N GLU A 200 -8.37 16.95 -10.64
CA GLU A 200 -7.66 17.05 -11.90
C GLU A 200 -8.32 16.20 -12.99
N PHE A 201 -8.71 14.96 -12.67
CA PHE A 201 -9.46 14.10 -13.58
C PHE A 201 -10.80 14.73 -13.99
N LEU A 202 -11.58 15.25 -13.05
CA LEU A 202 -12.84 15.95 -13.35
C LEU A 202 -12.62 17.17 -14.25
N ASN A 203 -11.55 17.92 -14.01
CA ASN A 203 -11.19 19.06 -14.86
C ASN A 203 -10.80 18.62 -16.27
N LEU A 204 -10.10 17.50 -16.43
CA LEU A 204 -9.78 16.92 -17.74
C LEU A 204 -11.03 16.41 -18.45
N GLU A 205 -11.96 15.77 -17.74
CA GLU A 205 -13.23 15.31 -18.29
C GLU A 205 -14.12 16.48 -18.73
N ALA A 206 -14.21 17.54 -17.92
CA ALA A 206 -14.93 18.76 -18.25
C ALA A 206 -14.34 19.45 -19.49
N LYS A 207 -13.00 19.55 -19.56
CA LYS A 207 -12.28 20.07 -20.74
C LYS A 207 -12.57 19.23 -21.99
N ASN A 208 -12.57 17.90 -21.85
CA ASN A 208 -12.85 16.98 -22.95
C ASN A 208 -14.31 17.07 -23.43
N LYS A 209 -15.28 17.21 -22.52
CA LYS A 209 -16.69 17.47 -22.88
C LYS A 209 -16.87 18.83 -23.55
N SER A 210 -16.16 19.86 -23.11
CA SER A 210 -16.19 21.17 -23.77
C SER A 210 -15.53 21.18 -25.15
N SER A 211 -14.49 20.37 -25.39
CA SER A 211 -13.90 20.22 -26.73
C SER A 211 -14.80 19.41 -27.67
N ILE A 212 -15.50 18.38 -27.18
CA ILE A 212 -16.45 17.60 -27.99
C ILE A 212 -17.68 18.46 -28.36
N ALA A 213 -18.21 19.26 -27.43
CA ALA A 213 -19.31 20.19 -27.69
C ALA A 213 -18.94 21.36 -28.64
N GLN A 214 -17.65 21.61 -28.88
CA GLN A 214 -17.16 22.57 -29.88
C GLN A 214 -16.96 21.94 -31.27
N ILE A 215 -16.74 20.62 -31.35
CA ILE A 215 -16.65 19.89 -32.62
C ILE A 215 -18.05 19.67 -33.20
N ASP A 216 -19.06 19.41 -32.35
CA ASP A 216 -20.45 19.15 -32.75
C ASP A 216 -21.25 20.43 -33.14
N LYS A 217 -20.63 21.61 -33.07
CA LYS A 217 -21.20 22.89 -33.54
C LYS A 217 -20.54 23.43 -34.81
N GLY A 218 -19.69 22.63 -35.43
CA GLY A 218 -18.82 23.06 -36.51
C GLY A 218 -18.90 22.18 -37.75
N ASP A 219 -20.08 21.75 -38.19
CA ASP A 219 -20.28 21.37 -39.59
C ASP A 219 -21.76 21.37 -40.01
N ASP A 220 -22.31 22.55 -40.26
CA ASP A 220 -23.58 22.75 -40.99
C ASP A 220 -23.34 23.57 -42.28
N THR A 221 -22.26 23.25 -43.02
CA THR A 221 -22.08 23.78 -44.37
C THR A 221 -21.49 22.72 -45.30
N TYR A 222 -22.38 22.03 -46.02
CA TYR A 222 -22.03 21.32 -47.25
C TYR A 222 -21.58 22.32 -48.32
N PHE A 223 -20.32 22.22 -48.75
CA PHE A 223 -19.87 22.34 -50.14
C PHE A 223 -18.52 21.63 -50.31
#